data_AF-A0A3C1KHU2-F1
#
_entry.id   AF-A0A3C1KHU2-F1
#
_cell.length_a   1.000
_cell.length_b   1.000
_cell.length_c   1.000
_cell.angle_alpha   90.00
_cell.angle_beta   90.00
_cell.angle_gamma   90.00
#
_symmetry.space_group_name_H-M   'P 1'
#
loop_
_entity.id
_entity.type
_entity.pdbx_description
1 polymer ?
#
loop_
_entity_poly.entity_id
_entity_poly.type
_entity_poly.pdbx_seq_one_letter_code
_entity_poly.pdbx_strand_id
1 'polypeptide(L)'
;THNGGVLATGGNLVFQGTSDGRFIAVRADNGELLWTFPMETSVMAGPISYRVNGEQYIAVTAGRGGALMMNMGKTYPTGNPNNRLVAFKLGASGALPVTPTVERPLPPSMPEASEDQIAEGRNLFNRFCARCHGADVVGDGSIPDLRYLAPVWHENFAAVVREGLMEQAGMPRFDDVLDAAQVDNVHAYVISRAHEDYALRTEQGWLARARNYLTDKAAQLAAWLVRRDATTD
;
A
#
# COMPACT_ATOMS: atom_id res chain seq x y z
N THR A 1 7.43 -11.78 6.34
CA THR A 1 7.64 -10.41 5.83
C THR A 1 7.86 -10.50 4.33
N HIS A 2 7.18 -9.69 3.52
CA HIS A 2 7.37 -9.71 2.06
C HIS A 2 8.26 -8.52 1.72
N ASN A 3 9.57 -8.72 1.73
CA ASN A 3 10.56 -7.66 1.49
C ASN A 3 11.03 -7.67 0.04
N GLY A 4 11.75 -6.63 -0.36
CA GLY A 4 12.35 -6.56 -1.68
C GLY A 4 13.56 -7.48 -1.85
N GLY A 5 14.07 -7.50 -3.09
CA GLY A 5 15.28 -8.22 -3.43
C GLY A 5 16.50 -7.74 -2.62
N VAL A 6 17.57 -8.54 -2.67
CA VAL A 6 18.81 -8.29 -1.92
C VAL A 6 19.99 -8.06 -2.86
N LEU A 7 20.97 -7.29 -2.40
CA LEU A 7 22.27 -7.09 -3.06
C LEU A 7 23.40 -7.37 -2.07
N ALA A 8 24.18 -8.42 -2.31
CA ALA A 8 25.45 -8.64 -1.62
C ALA A 8 26.59 -7.93 -2.35
N THR A 9 27.59 -7.45 -1.60
CA THR A 9 28.78 -6.80 -2.16
C THR A 9 30.06 -7.39 -1.56
N GLY A 10 31.19 -7.22 -2.25
CA GLY A 10 32.51 -7.65 -1.74
C GLY A 10 32.97 -6.92 -0.47
N GLY A 11 32.26 -5.89 -0.01
CA GLY A 11 32.54 -5.17 1.24
C GLY A 11 31.92 -5.79 2.49
N ASN A 12 31.50 -7.06 2.44
CA ASN A 12 30.78 -7.74 3.53
C ASN A 12 29.44 -7.08 3.91
N LEU A 13 28.72 -6.56 2.91
CA LEU A 13 27.42 -5.89 3.09
C LEU A 13 26.33 -6.54 2.24
N VAL A 14 25.14 -6.65 2.81
CA VAL A 14 23.88 -6.95 2.10
C VAL A 14 22.94 -5.76 2.23
N PHE A 15 22.42 -5.27 1.10
CA PHE A 15 21.41 -4.22 1.04
C PHE A 15 20.04 -4.82 0.74
N GLN A 16 19.00 -4.34 1.41
CA GLN A 16 17.61 -4.78 1.17
C GLN A 16 16.61 -3.63 1.36
N GLY A 17 15.61 -3.61 0.48
CA GLY A 17 14.38 -2.83 0.68
C GLY A 17 13.32 -3.59 1.46
N THR A 18 12.54 -2.90 2.29
CA THR A 18 11.52 -3.54 3.14
C THR A 18 10.10 -3.04 2.84
N SER A 19 9.09 -3.87 3.11
CA SER A 19 7.69 -3.49 2.87
C SER A 19 7.19 -2.37 3.78
N ASP A 20 7.79 -2.19 4.96
CA ASP A 20 7.50 -1.10 5.89
C ASP A 20 8.21 0.22 5.51
N GLY A 21 8.85 0.27 4.34
CA GLY A 21 9.38 1.50 3.77
C GLY A 21 10.73 1.93 4.31
N ARG A 22 11.63 0.95 4.53
CA ARG A 22 13.04 1.20 4.86
C ARG A 22 13.94 0.63 3.78
N PHE A 23 15.12 1.22 3.66
CA PHE A 23 16.26 0.63 2.96
C PHE A 23 17.36 0.39 3.99
N ILE A 24 17.82 -0.85 4.08
CA ILE A 24 18.76 -1.27 5.12
C ILE A 24 20.05 -1.80 4.52
N ALA A 25 21.14 -1.65 5.28
CA ALA A 25 22.39 -2.35 5.05
C ALA A 25 22.73 -3.18 6.29
N VAL A 26 23.01 -4.46 6.08
CA VAL A 26 23.41 -5.41 7.11
C VAL A 26 24.75 -6.03 6.76
N ARG A 27 25.46 -6.55 7.75
CA ARG A 27 26.65 -7.39 7.51
C ARG A 27 26.25 -8.70 6.83
N ALA A 28 27.05 -9.13 5.85
CA ALA A 28 26.74 -10.33 5.08
C ALA A 28 27.00 -11.64 5.85
N ASP A 29 27.90 -11.63 6.83
CA ASP A 29 28.31 -12.81 7.60
C ASP A 29 27.44 -13.10 8.82
N ASN A 30 26.92 -12.08 9.50
CA ASN A 30 26.11 -12.25 10.73
C ASN A 30 24.75 -11.53 10.72
N GLY A 31 24.42 -10.77 9.67
CA GLY A 31 23.14 -10.06 9.57
C GLY A 31 22.99 -8.84 10.47
N GLU A 32 24.06 -8.38 11.12
CA GLU A 32 24.06 -7.18 11.98
C GLU A 32 23.60 -5.95 11.20
N LEU A 33 22.60 -5.23 11.71
CA LEU A 33 22.08 -4.01 11.10
C LEU A 33 23.07 -2.85 11.29
N LEU A 34 23.64 -2.36 10.19
CA LEU A 34 24.63 -1.28 10.21
C LEU A 34 24.03 0.09 9.86
N TRP A 35 23.01 0.10 9.00
CA TRP A 35 22.44 1.34 8.51
C TRP A 35 20.98 1.17 8.07
N THR A 36 20.19 2.21 8.24
CA THR A 36 18.79 2.28 7.81
C THR A 36 18.47 3.66 7.27
N PHE A 37 17.62 3.71 6.25
CA PHE A 37 17.10 4.93 5.66
C PHE A 37 15.58 4.83 5.45
N PRO A 38 14.79 5.86 5.87
CA PRO A 38 13.35 5.87 5.65
C PRO A 38 13.05 6.21 4.19
N MET A 39 12.38 5.30 3.49
CA MET A 39 12.07 5.42 2.04
C MET A 39 10.70 6.03 1.76
N GLU A 40 9.90 6.26 2.81
CA GLU A 40 8.51 6.78 2.77
C GLU A 40 7.50 5.91 1.98
N THR A 41 7.97 4.89 1.26
CA THR A 41 7.18 3.89 0.56
C THR A 41 7.89 2.54 0.57
N SER A 42 7.16 1.46 0.34
CA SER A 42 7.70 0.10 0.28
C SER A 42 8.77 -0.04 -0.81
N VAL A 43 9.82 -0.80 -0.51
CA VAL A 43 10.89 -1.08 -1.48
C VAL A 43 10.90 -2.58 -1.78
N MET A 44 10.31 -2.93 -2.93
CA MET A 44 10.12 -4.33 -3.35
C MET A 44 11.16 -4.78 -4.40
N ALA A 45 11.79 -3.84 -5.10
CA ALA A 45 12.81 -4.17 -6.08
C ALA A 45 14.13 -4.60 -5.42
N GLY A 46 14.93 -5.36 -6.17
CA GLY A 46 16.31 -5.63 -5.80
C GLY A 46 17.20 -4.39 -6.05
N PRO A 47 18.06 -4.01 -5.09
CA PRO A 47 19.05 -2.96 -5.31
C PRO A 47 20.16 -3.39 -6.28
N ILE A 48 20.83 -2.41 -6.88
CA ILE A 48 22.03 -2.60 -7.73
C ILE A 48 23.19 -1.75 -7.21
N SER A 49 24.43 -2.12 -7.55
CA SER A 49 25.61 -1.27 -7.35
C SER A 49 26.30 -0.97 -8.67
N TYR A 50 26.82 0.25 -8.80
CA TYR A 50 27.57 0.70 -9.97
C TYR A 50 28.59 1.79 -9.57
N ARG A 51 29.43 2.21 -10.51
CA ARG A 51 30.39 3.31 -10.32
C ARG A 51 30.21 4.40 -11.37
N VAL A 52 30.39 5.65 -10.96
CA VAL A 52 30.45 6.82 -11.84
C VAL A 52 31.64 7.66 -11.40
N ASN A 53 32.56 7.97 -12.32
CA ASN A 53 33.76 8.77 -12.03
C ASN A 53 34.57 8.30 -10.81
N GLY A 54 34.64 6.98 -10.61
CA GLY A 54 35.36 6.37 -9.49
C GLY A 54 34.57 6.25 -8.18
N GLU A 55 33.44 6.92 -8.02
CA GLU A 55 32.57 6.82 -6.84
C GLU A 55 31.58 5.65 -6.98
N GLN A 56 31.38 4.87 -5.92
CA GLN A 56 30.40 3.79 -5.87
C GLN A 56 29.02 4.32 -5.45
N TYR A 57 28.00 3.81 -6.13
CA TYR A 57 26.60 4.06 -5.84
C TYR A 57 25.87 2.74 -5.57
N ILE A 58 24.84 2.82 -4.74
CA ILE A 58 23.80 1.79 -4.58
C ILE A 58 22.49 2.41 -5.02
N ALA A 59 21.78 1.84 -5.99
CA ALA A 59 20.47 2.34 -6.40
C ALA A 59 19.38 1.30 -6.23
N VAL A 60 18.17 1.79 -5.94
CA VAL A 60 16.98 0.96 -5.79
C VAL A 60 15.75 1.74 -6.21
N THR A 61 14.78 1.06 -6.83
CA THR A 61 13.46 1.63 -7.07
C THR A 61 12.57 1.39 -5.85
N ALA A 62 12.08 2.48 -5.28
CA ALA A 62 11.07 2.47 -4.25
C ALA A 62 9.69 2.57 -4.91
N GLY A 63 8.78 1.70 -4.50
CA GLY A 63 7.44 1.62 -5.03
C GLY A 63 6.71 0.40 -4.49
N ARG A 64 5.50 0.65 -3.96
CA ARG A 64 4.58 -0.41 -3.55
C ARG A 64 3.93 -1.03 -4.77
N GLY A 65 3.83 -2.35 -4.79
CA GLY A 65 3.15 -3.08 -5.85
C GLY A 65 3.35 -4.59 -5.73
N GLY A 66 3.03 -5.29 -6.81
CA GLY A 66 3.03 -6.75 -6.88
C GLY A 66 1.70 -7.36 -6.44
N ALA A 67 1.42 -8.57 -6.92
CA ALA A 67 0.12 -9.23 -6.76
C ALA A 67 -0.29 -9.37 -5.28
N LEU A 68 0.65 -9.73 -4.40
CA LEU A 68 0.35 -9.92 -2.99
C LEU A 68 -0.16 -8.64 -2.33
N MET A 69 0.52 -7.51 -2.53
CA MET A 69 0.15 -6.25 -1.89
C MET A 69 -1.20 -5.75 -2.38
N MET A 70 -1.45 -5.87 -3.69
CA MET A 70 -2.71 -5.52 -4.32
C MET A 70 -3.91 -6.31 -3.75
N ASN A 71 -3.72 -7.58 -3.39
CA ASN A 71 -4.81 -8.48 -2.97
C ASN A 71 -5.03 -8.53 -1.45
N MET A 72 -4.07 -8.05 -0.66
CA MET A 72 -4.02 -8.32 0.78
C MET A 72 -5.06 -7.59 1.64
N GLY A 73 -5.77 -6.59 1.09
CA GLY A 73 -6.75 -5.83 1.87
C GLY A 73 -6.14 -5.00 3.01
N LYS A 74 -4.88 -4.54 2.84
CA LYS A 74 -4.20 -3.74 3.87
C LYS A 74 -4.03 -2.30 3.40
N THR A 75 -4.61 -1.39 4.16
CA THR A 75 -4.47 0.05 3.93
C THR A 75 -3.02 0.47 3.97
N TYR A 76 -2.65 1.38 3.07
CA TYR A 76 -1.37 2.07 3.11
C TYR A 76 -1.59 3.58 3.30
N PRO A 77 -0.82 4.24 4.19
CA PRO A 77 -1.11 5.61 4.61
C PRO A 77 -0.75 6.70 3.58
N THR A 78 -0.24 6.37 2.39
CA THR A 78 0.09 7.35 1.36
C THR A 78 -0.79 7.15 0.13
N GLY A 79 -1.66 8.13 -0.15
CA GLY A 79 -2.23 8.28 -1.48
C GLY A 79 -1.10 8.69 -2.44
N ASN A 80 -0.99 7.97 -3.55
CA ASN A 80 0.15 7.94 -4.48
C ASN A 80 1.39 7.24 -3.88
N PRO A 81 1.79 6.06 -4.39
CA PRO A 81 3.07 5.50 -4.04
C PRO A 81 4.12 6.44 -4.63
N ASN A 82 4.88 7.15 -3.78
CA ASN A 82 5.98 8.02 -4.21
C ASN A 82 7.08 7.21 -4.88
N ASN A 83 6.79 6.75 -6.08
CA ASN A 83 7.61 5.86 -6.86
C ASN A 83 8.82 6.64 -7.31
N ARG A 84 10.00 6.16 -6.95
CA ARG A 84 11.24 6.90 -7.17
C ARG A 84 12.41 5.95 -7.30
N LEU A 85 13.37 6.35 -8.14
CA LEU A 85 14.70 5.79 -8.13
C LEU A 85 15.52 6.56 -7.08
N VAL A 86 16.06 5.86 -6.09
CA VAL A 86 16.95 6.45 -5.08
C VAL A 86 18.33 5.87 -5.26
N ALA A 87 19.33 6.74 -5.33
CA ALA A 87 20.74 6.36 -5.36
C ALA A 87 21.46 6.89 -4.13
N PHE A 88 22.24 6.03 -3.49
CA PHE A 88 23.02 6.30 -2.29
C PHE A 88 24.50 6.28 -2.64
N LYS A 89 25.27 7.19 -2.04
CA LYS A 89 26.73 7.15 -2.01
C LYS A 89 27.24 7.64 -0.66
N LEU A 90 28.49 7.33 -0.33
CA LEU A 90 29.14 7.83 0.88
C LEU A 90 29.23 9.37 0.85
N GLY A 91 28.98 10.01 1.99
CA GLY A 91 29.04 11.46 2.16
C GLY A 91 27.88 12.25 1.55
N ALA A 92 26.89 11.61 0.94
CA ALA A 92 25.70 12.29 0.44
C ALA A 92 24.79 12.77 1.58
N SER A 93 24.19 13.95 1.43
CA SER A 93 23.28 14.58 2.41
C SER A 93 21.89 14.89 1.85
N GLY A 94 21.53 14.30 0.71
CA GLY A 94 20.22 14.50 0.07
C GLY A 94 19.07 13.99 0.95
N ALA A 95 17.94 14.68 0.89
CA ALA A 95 16.69 14.26 1.52
C ALA A 95 15.67 13.82 0.47
N LEU A 96 14.73 12.98 0.89
CA LEU A 96 13.57 12.65 0.08
C LEU A 96 12.62 13.86 -0.01
N PRO A 97 11.97 14.11 -1.16
CA PRO A 97 10.90 15.09 -1.25
C PRO A 97 9.75 14.72 -0.31
N VAL A 98 9.14 15.73 0.30
CA VAL A 98 8.00 15.55 1.22
C VAL A 98 6.81 15.00 0.46
N THR A 99 6.25 13.92 0.98
CA THR A 99 4.98 13.36 0.51
C THR A 99 3.81 14.15 1.11
N PRO A 100 2.92 14.74 0.31
CA PRO A 100 1.74 15.38 0.86
C PRO A 100 0.79 14.33 1.45
N THR A 101 0.24 14.63 2.64
CA THR A 101 -0.85 13.84 3.20
C THR A 101 -2.10 14.06 2.36
N VAL A 102 -2.70 12.98 1.84
CA VAL A 102 -3.98 13.05 1.12
C VAL A 102 -5.12 13.00 2.13
N GLU A 103 -5.94 14.04 2.16
CA GLU A 103 -7.19 14.04 2.93
C GLU A 103 -8.16 13.04 2.31
N ARG A 104 -8.75 12.18 3.13
CA ARG A 104 -9.73 11.18 2.68
C ARG A 104 -11.10 11.86 2.56
N PRO A 105 -11.78 11.75 1.42
CA PRO A 105 -13.10 12.33 1.25
C PRO A 105 -14.10 11.69 2.21
N LEU A 106 -15.18 12.44 2.48
CA LEU A 106 -16.36 11.88 3.14
C LEU A 106 -17.05 10.90 2.18
N PRO A 107 -17.55 9.76 2.68
CA PRO A 107 -18.37 8.89 1.85
C PRO A 107 -19.66 9.63 1.41
N PRO A 108 -20.19 9.36 0.21
CA PRO A 108 -21.47 9.91 -0.22
C PRO A 108 -22.62 9.39 0.65
N SER A 109 -23.85 9.87 0.46
CA SER A 109 -25.01 9.31 1.17
C SER A 109 -25.15 7.81 0.93
N MET A 110 -25.67 7.09 1.93
CA MET A 110 -25.97 5.67 1.77
C MET A 110 -26.98 5.48 0.61
N PRO A 111 -26.75 4.49 -0.26
CA PRO A 111 -27.66 4.19 -1.36
C PRO A 111 -28.95 3.55 -0.85
N GLU A 112 -30.03 3.70 -1.62
CA GLU A 112 -31.28 2.96 -1.42
C GLU A 112 -31.12 1.53 -1.93
N ALA A 113 -30.41 0.69 -1.17
CA ALA A 113 -30.18 -0.72 -1.48
C ALA A 113 -30.55 -1.60 -0.28
N SER A 114 -31.19 -2.73 -0.56
CA SER A 114 -31.47 -3.76 0.44
C SER A 114 -30.19 -4.49 0.88
N GLU A 115 -30.25 -5.17 2.03
CA GLU A 115 -29.14 -5.98 2.53
C GLU A 115 -28.73 -7.08 1.52
N ASP A 116 -29.70 -7.67 0.83
CA ASP A 116 -29.45 -8.69 -0.21
C ASP A 116 -28.71 -8.10 -1.42
N GLN A 117 -29.06 -6.89 -1.85
CA GLN A 117 -28.36 -6.18 -2.94
C GLN A 117 -26.92 -5.85 -2.54
N ILE A 118 -26.69 -5.38 -1.31
CA ILE A 118 -25.34 -5.13 -0.80
C ILE A 118 -24.53 -6.44 -0.72
N ALA A 119 -25.17 -7.54 -0.29
CA ALA A 119 -24.55 -8.85 -0.22
C ALA A 119 -24.19 -9.41 -1.61
N GLU A 120 -25.05 -9.20 -2.62
CA GLU A 120 -24.74 -9.52 -4.01
C GLU A 120 -23.56 -8.67 -4.51
N GLY A 121 -23.59 -7.36 -4.28
CA GLY A 121 -22.52 -6.44 -4.61
C GLY A 121 -21.17 -6.86 -4.04
N ARG A 122 -21.14 -7.32 -2.79
CA ARG A 122 -19.94 -7.90 -2.17
C ARG A 122 -19.43 -9.13 -2.93
N ASN A 123 -20.31 -10.05 -3.30
CA ASN A 123 -19.92 -11.28 -4.00
C ASN A 123 -19.35 -10.96 -5.40
N LEU A 124 -19.99 -10.04 -6.12
CA LEU A 124 -19.54 -9.56 -7.42
C LEU A 124 -18.20 -8.81 -7.31
N PHE A 125 -18.06 -7.93 -6.33
CA PHE A 125 -16.81 -7.22 -6.06
C PHE A 125 -15.67 -8.19 -5.79
N ASN A 126 -15.89 -9.20 -4.92
CA ASN A 126 -14.88 -10.21 -4.62
C ASN A 126 -14.49 -11.05 -5.84
N ARG A 127 -15.44 -11.29 -6.74
CA ARG A 127 -15.21 -12.05 -7.97
C ARG A 127 -14.44 -11.26 -9.03
N PHE A 128 -14.75 -9.98 -9.22
CA PHE A 128 -14.27 -9.22 -10.38
C PHE A 128 -13.32 -8.07 -10.04
N CYS A 129 -13.41 -7.50 -8.84
CA CYS A 129 -12.76 -6.22 -8.51
C CYS A 129 -11.64 -6.38 -7.48
N ALA A 130 -11.82 -7.25 -6.48
CA ALA A 130 -10.95 -7.35 -5.30
C ALA A 130 -9.48 -7.67 -5.63
N ARG A 131 -9.21 -8.31 -6.78
CA ARG A 131 -7.85 -8.62 -7.21
C ARG A 131 -6.99 -7.38 -7.46
N CYS A 132 -7.65 -6.30 -7.85
CA CYS A 132 -7.05 -5.01 -8.15
C CYS A 132 -7.36 -4.04 -7.01
N HIS A 133 -8.62 -3.86 -6.65
CA HIS A 133 -9.05 -2.85 -5.68
C HIS A 133 -8.92 -3.29 -4.20
N GLY A 134 -8.35 -4.47 -3.96
CA GLY A 134 -8.09 -5.03 -2.64
C GLY A 134 -9.29 -5.77 -2.04
N ALA A 135 -8.99 -6.74 -1.17
CA ALA A 135 -10.01 -7.47 -0.42
C ALA A 135 -10.84 -6.51 0.46
N ASP A 136 -12.16 -6.77 0.53
CA ASP A 136 -13.12 -5.93 1.27
C ASP A 136 -13.08 -4.44 0.91
N VAL A 137 -12.72 -4.14 -0.35
CA VAL A 137 -12.55 -2.79 -0.90
C VAL A 137 -11.37 -2.03 -0.26
N VAL A 138 -10.45 -2.74 0.40
CA VAL A 138 -9.29 -2.14 1.07
C VAL A 138 -8.09 -2.15 0.13
N GLY A 139 -7.93 -1.06 -0.62
CA GLY A 139 -6.81 -0.87 -1.54
C GLY A 139 -5.46 -0.64 -0.82
N ASP A 140 -4.37 -1.02 -1.49
CA ASP A 140 -3.00 -0.81 -1.01
C ASP A 140 -2.40 0.54 -1.47
N GLY A 141 -3.18 1.32 -2.23
CA GLY A 141 -2.79 2.62 -2.77
C GLY A 141 -2.00 2.58 -4.08
N SER A 142 -1.67 1.38 -4.61
CA SER A 142 -1.02 1.27 -5.92
C SER A 142 -2.00 1.47 -7.09
N ILE A 143 -3.29 1.19 -6.87
CA ILE A 143 -4.41 1.66 -7.68
C ILE A 143 -5.46 2.33 -6.77
N PRO A 144 -6.49 3.01 -7.31
CA PRO A 144 -7.49 3.69 -6.49
C PRO A 144 -8.17 2.77 -5.47
N ASP A 145 -8.15 3.18 -4.20
CA ASP A 145 -8.97 2.60 -3.13
C ASP A 145 -10.39 3.16 -3.28
N LEU A 146 -11.34 2.28 -3.64
CA LEU A 146 -12.68 2.73 -4.03
C LEU A 146 -13.50 3.31 -2.87
N ARG A 147 -13.05 3.15 -1.62
CA ARG A 147 -13.69 3.78 -0.46
C ARG A 147 -13.44 5.28 -0.39
N TYR A 148 -12.46 5.77 -1.14
CA TYR A 148 -12.06 7.18 -1.18
C TYR A 148 -12.28 7.82 -2.55
N LEU A 149 -13.26 7.33 -3.31
CA LEU A 149 -13.61 7.92 -4.60
C LEU A 149 -14.10 9.36 -4.43
N ALA A 150 -13.67 10.22 -5.34
CA ALA A 150 -14.24 11.56 -5.47
C ALA A 150 -15.68 11.48 -6.01
N PRO A 151 -16.54 12.49 -5.74
CA PRO A 151 -17.94 12.49 -6.17
C PRO A 151 -18.16 12.20 -7.67
N VAL A 152 -17.32 12.79 -8.54
CA VAL A 152 -17.39 12.56 -9.99
C VAL A 152 -17.27 11.08 -10.37
N TRP A 153 -16.53 10.28 -9.61
CA TRP A 153 -16.37 8.85 -9.88
C TRP A 153 -17.54 8.02 -9.36
N HIS A 154 -18.27 8.51 -8.34
CA HIS A 154 -19.55 7.91 -7.97
C HIS A 154 -20.62 8.19 -9.03
N GLU A 155 -20.68 9.42 -9.54
CA GLU A 155 -21.64 9.82 -10.59
C GLU A 155 -21.43 9.08 -11.91
N ASN A 156 -20.18 8.67 -12.20
CA ASN A 156 -19.80 7.99 -13.43
C ASN A 156 -19.45 6.51 -13.20
N PHE A 157 -19.86 5.90 -12.09
CA PHE A 157 -19.44 4.54 -11.72
C PHE A 157 -19.79 3.50 -12.80
N ALA A 158 -21.01 3.55 -13.32
CA ALA A 158 -21.45 2.67 -14.40
C ALA A 158 -20.65 2.87 -15.70
N ALA A 159 -20.33 4.13 -16.03
CA ALA A 159 -19.52 4.44 -17.22
C ALA A 159 -18.08 3.92 -17.10
N VAL A 160 -17.50 3.97 -15.89
CA VAL A 160 -16.19 3.38 -15.60
C VAL A 160 -16.22 1.86 -15.73
N VAL A 161 -17.22 1.20 -15.15
CA VAL A 161 -17.26 -0.27 -15.06
C VAL A 161 -17.75 -0.93 -16.36
N ARG A 162 -18.74 -0.35 -17.05
CA ARG A 162 -19.39 -0.95 -18.22
C ARG A 162 -19.15 -0.24 -19.53
N GLU A 163 -18.83 1.06 -19.53
CA GLU A 163 -18.67 1.82 -20.78
C GLU A 163 -17.21 2.07 -21.17
N GLY A 164 -16.26 1.62 -20.33
CA GLY A 164 -14.83 1.70 -20.63
C GLY A 164 -14.25 3.11 -20.46
N LEU A 165 -14.89 3.98 -19.66
CA LEU A 165 -14.42 5.35 -19.42
C LEU A 165 -12.95 5.42 -18.95
N MET A 166 -12.47 4.37 -18.27
CA MET A 166 -11.10 4.25 -17.75
C MET A 166 -10.28 3.12 -18.41
N GLU A 167 -10.71 2.61 -19.56
CA GLU A 167 -10.05 1.48 -20.23
C GLU A 167 -8.61 1.79 -20.63
N GLN A 168 -8.36 3.01 -21.12
CA GLN A 168 -7.00 3.47 -21.46
C GLN A 168 -6.09 3.61 -20.24
N ALA A 169 -6.65 3.80 -19.04
CA ALA A 169 -5.92 3.83 -17.79
C ALA A 169 -5.69 2.43 -17.18
N GLY A 170 -6.16 1.37 -17.85
CA GLY A 170 -5.98 -0.02 -17.44
C GLY A 170 -7.13 -0.60 -16.60
N MET A 171 -8.25 0.12 -16.43
CA MET A 171 -9.46 -0.41 -15.79
C MET A 171 -10.28 -1.19 -16.84
N PRO A 172 -10.42 -2.52 -16.74
CA PRO A 172 -11.17 -3.29 -17.71
C PRO A 172 -12.65 -2.90 -17.75
N ARG A 173 -13.27 -3.09 -18.91
CA ARG A 173 -14.72 -3.02 -19.10
C ARG A 173 -15.34 -4.37 -18.76
N PHE A 174 -16.51 -4.37 -18.10
CA PHE A 174 -17.20 -5.56 -17.59
C PHE A 174 -18.64 -5.70 -18.13
N ASP A 175 -18.95 -5.08 -19.26
CA ASP A 175 -20.29 -5.12 -19.89
C ASP A 175 -20.70 -6.50 -20.41
N ASP A 176 -19.74 -7.40 -20.59
CA ASP A 176 -19.92 -8.79 -21.02
C ASP A 176 -20.28 -9.75 -19.88
N VAL A 177 -19.99 -9.38 -18.63
CA VAL A 177 -20.17 -10.22 -17.44
C VAL A 177 -21.03 -9.61 -16.33
N LEU A 178 -21.28 -8.29 -16.37
CA LEU A 178 -22.12 -7.56 -15.43
C LEU A 178 -23.21 -6.78 -16.16
N ASP A 179 -24.45 -6.89 -15.67
CA ASP A 179 -25.55 -6.00 -16.07
C ASP A 179 -25.57 -4.69 -15.25
N ALA A 180 -26.51 -3.81 -15.56
CA ALA A 180 -26.62 -2.51 -14.90
C ALA A 180 -26.96 -2.62 -13.40
N ALA A 181 -27.92 -3.48 -13.03
CA ALA A 181 -28.34 -3.66 -11.65
C ALA A 181 -27.22 -4.28 -10.79
N GLN A 182 -26.45 -5.20 -11.37
CA GLN A 182 -25.28 -5.78 -10.72
C GLN A 182 -24.19 -4.74 -10.45
N VAL A 183 -23.98 -3.79 -11.36
CA VAL A 183 -23.03 -2.69 -11.15
C VAL A 183 -23.53 -1.72 -10.08
N ASP A 184 -24.83 -1.43 -10.04
CA ASP A 184 -25.43 -0.62 -8.95
C ASP A 184 -25.25 -1.32 -7.60
N ASN A 185 -25.42 -2.64 -7.54
CA ASN A 185 -25.20 -3.43 -6.31
C ASN A 185 -23.72 -3.40 -5.87
N VAL A 186 -22.77 -3.51 -6.81
CA VAL A 186 -21.33 -3.34 -6.50
C VAL A 186 -21.04 -1.94 -5.98
N HIS A 187 -21.61 -0.90 -6.60
CA HIS A 187 -21.45 0.48 -6.15
C HIS A 187 -22.00 0.68 -4.74
N ALA A 188 -23.17 0.10 -4.46
CA ALA A 188 -23.79 0.16 -3.15
C ALA A 188 -22.92 -0.50 -2.07
N TYR A 189 -22.33 -1.66 -2.38
CA TYR A 189 -21.37 -2.31 -1.50
C TYR A 189 -20.12 -1.45 -1.26
N VAL A 190 -19.55 -0.83 -2.29
CA VAL A 190 -18.39 0.08 -2.15
C VAL A 190 -18.73 1.25 -1.22
N ILE A 191 -19.90 1.88 -1.38
CA ILE A 191 -20.35 2.98 -0.51
C ILE A 191 -20.55 2.50 0.92
N SER A 192 -21.21 1.35 1.13
CA SER A 192 -21.38 0.74 2.45
C SER A 192 -20.03 0.53 3.16
N ARG A 193 -19.03 0.01 2.45
CA ARG A 193 -17.67 -0.17 2.97
C ARG A 193 -16.95 1.15 3.27
N ALA A 194 -17.21 2.20 2.51
CA ALA A 194 -16.70 3.54 2.78
C ALA A 194 -17.28 4.14 4.08
N HIS A 195 -18.57 3.93 4.33
CA HIS A 195 -19.22 4.31 5.60
C HIS A 195 -18.67 3.55 6.79
N GLU A 196 -18.51 2.23 6.67
CA GLU A 196 -17.92 1.41 7.74
C GLU A 196 -16.50 1.86 8.08
N ASP A 197 -15.64 2.11 7.08
CA ASP A 197 -14.30 2.66 7.31
C ASP A 197 -14.36 4.05 7.96
N TYR A 198 -15.25 4.92 7.50
CA TYR A 198 -15.42 6.26 8.06
C TYR A 198 -15.85 6.22 9.53
N ALA A 199 -16.82 5.38 9.89
CA ALA A 199 -17.23 5.15 11.28
C ALA A 199 -16.06 4.63 12.12
N LEU A 200 -15.34 3.61 11.64
CA LEU A 200 -14.16 3.08 12.35
C LEU A 200 -13.05 4.13 12.57
N ARG A 201 -12.89 5.09 11.65
CA ARG A 201 -11.90 6.17 11.79
C ARG A 201 -12.36 7.28 12.74
N THR A 202 -13.65 7.56 12.79
CA THR A 202 -14.21 8.67 13.59
C THR A 202 -14.60 8.23 15.00
N GLU A 203 -15.03 6.98 15.19
CA GLU A 203 -15.36 6.38 16.49
C GLU A 203 -14.12 6.04 17.33
N GLN A 204 -12.92 6.02 16.72
CA GLN A 204 -11.66 5.89 17.46
C GLN A 204 -11.32 7.19 18.19
N GLY A 205 -11.99 7.39 19.33
CA GLY A 205 -11.62 8.38 20.33
C GLY A 205 -10.14 8.28 20.74
N TRP A 206 -9.63 9.30 21.43
CA TRP A 206 -8.21 9.40 21.81
C TRP A 206 -7.68 8.14 22.52
N LEU A 207 -8.53 7.43 23.28
CA LEU A 207 -8.20 6.16 23.94
C LEU A 207 -7.86 5.03 22.95
N ALA A 208 -8.62 4.89 21.86
CA ALA A 208 -8.37 3.86 20.86
C ALA A 208 -7.06 4.15 20.11
N ARG A 209 -6.81 5.42 19.79
CA ARG A 209 -5.55 5.88 19.19
C ARG A 209 -4.36 5.64 20.12
N ALA A 210 -4.48 5.98 21.40
CA ALA A 210 -3.44 5.73 22.40
C ALA A 210 -3.17 4.23 22.56
N ARG A 211 -4.21 3.40 22.65
CA ARG A 211 -4.08 1.94 22.73
C ARG A 211 -3.36 1.38 21.51
N ASN A 212 -3.76 1.78 20.30
CA ASN A 212 -3.14 1.30 19.06
C ASN A 212 -1.66 1.73 18.98
N TYR A 213 -1.35 2.97 19.34
CA TYR A 213 0.03 3.47 19.42
C TYR A 213 0.88 2.67 20.42
N LEU A 214 0.36 2.43 21.63
CA LEU A 214 1.07 1.64 22.64
C LEU A 214 1.26 0.19 22.20
N THR A 215 0.26 -0.40 21.54
CA THR A 215 0.34 -1.77 21.02
C THR A 215 1.40 -1.89 19.92
N ASP A 216 1.47 -0.92 19.01
CA ASP A 216 2.50 -0.87 17.97
C ASP A 216 3.91 -0.68 18.56
N LYS A 217 4.06 0.20 19.57
CA LYS A 217 5.34 0.37 20.28
C LYS A 217 5.76 -0.88 21.06
N ALA A 218 4.82 -1.56 21.70
CA ALA A 218 5.08 -2.82 22.38
C ALA A 218 5.52 -3.91 21.40
N ALA A 219 4.88 -4.01 20.22
CA ALA A 219 5.27 -4.95 19.17
C ALA A 219 6.67 -4.62 18.61
N GLN A 220 7.00 -3.35 18.40
CA GLN A 220 8.33 -2.90 17.99
C GLN A 220 9.40 -3.26 19.04
N LEU A 221 9.10 -3.05 20.32
CA LEU A 221 9.99 -3.39 21.43
C LEU A 221 10.20 -4.91 21.55
N ALA A 222 9.12 -5.69 21.46
CA ALA A 222 9.21 -7.15 21.48
C ALA A 222 10.06 -7.67 20.29
N ALA A 223 9.85 -7.13 19.09
CA ALA A 223 10.65 -7.48 17.93
C ALA A 223 12.11 -7.02 18.03
N TRP A 224 12.41 -5.97 18.81
CA TRP A 224 13.78 -5.56 19.12
C TRP A 224 14.44 -6.51 20.13
N LEU A 225 13.73 -6.87 21.21
CA LEU A 225 14.22 -7.80 22.23
C LEU A 225 14.54 -9.18 21.64
N VAL A 226 13.62 -9.74 20.85
CA VAL A 226 13.83 -11.03 20.16
C VAL A 226 15.05 -10.98 19.22
N ARG A 227 15.30 -9.83 18.57
CA ARG A 227 16.48 -9.66 17.71
C ARG A 227 17.79 -9.49 18.49
N ARG A 228 17.74 -8.93 19.70
CA ARG A 228 18.90 -8.77 20.58
C ARG A 228 19.37 -10.13 21.10
N ASP A 229 18.45 -10.98 21.56
CA ASP A 229 18.80 -12.29 22.12
C ASP A 229 19.33 -13.26 21.05
N ALA A 230 18.93 -13.10 19.78
CA ALA A 230 19.47 -13.87 18.66
C ALA A 230 20.91 -13.50 18.25
N THR A 231 21.51 -12.47 18.85
CA THR A 231 22.90 -12.01 18.57
C THR A 231 23.89 -12.32 19.70
N THR A 232 23.45 -13.02 20.74
CA THR A 232 24.25 -13.36 21.93
C THR A 232 24.69 -14.83 22.04
N ASP A 233 24.41 -15.65 21.03
CA ASP A 233 24.93 -17.02 20.86
C ASP A 233 25.87 -17.11 19.64
#